data_AF-A0A1H3SA79-F1
#
_entry.id   AF-A0A1H3SA79-F1
#
_cell.length_a   1.000
_cell.length_b   1.000
_cell.length_c   1.000
_cell.angle_alpha   90.00
_cell.angle_beta   90.00
_cell.angle_gamma   90.00
#
_symmetry.space_group_name_H-M   'P 1'
#
loop_
_entity.id
_entity.type
_entity.pdbx_description
1 polymer ?
#
loop_
_entity_poly.entity_id
_entity_poly.type
_entity_poly.pdbx_seq_one_letter_code
_entity_poly.pdbx_strand_id
1 'polypeptide(L)'
;MSTTTGTAGVVVCAHCGHKNRVPAAAAGTPKCGHCHEPLPWIVDAGDHDFAEVAERATMPVLVDLWATWCGPCRQVSPALAQLAKERAGKVKLVKVDVDQAPRLSQRFDVKAVPTLMVLRDGEVVARQPGAAPVHVLREWLDQALARPNPTREGELR
;
A
#
# COMPACT_ATOMS: atom_id res chain seq x y z
N MET A 1 0.61 -26.45 8.42
CA MET A 1 0.57 -26.03 7.01
C MET A 1 1.19 -24.65 6.96
N SER A 2 2.43 -24.54 6.48
CA SER A 2 3.21 -23.30 6.54
C SER A 2 2.61 -22.26 5.63
N THR A 3 2.01 -21.22 6.22
CA THR A 3 1.59 -20.01 5.52
C THR A 3 2.83 -19.26 5.08
N THR A 4 3.08 -19.20 3.78
CA THR A 4 4.02 -18.24 3.21
C THR A 4 3.37 -16.87 3.31
N THR A 5 3.52 -16.23 4.47
CA THR A 5 3.27 -14.80 4.68
C THR A 5 4.14 -14.01 3.71
N GLY A 6 3.60 -12.95 3.11
CA GLY A 6 4.27 -12.16 2.07
C GLY A 6 5.74 -11.80 2.38
N THR A 7 6.53 -11.57 1.33
CA THR A 7 7.98 -11.44 1.44
C THR A 7 8.39 -10.26 2.33
N ALA A 8 9.00 -10.56 3.47
CA ALA A 8 9.66 -9.57 4.31
C ALA A 8 10.81 -8.88 3.54
N GLY A 9 10.85 -7.55 3.56
CA GLY A 9 11.87 -6.75 2.88
C GLY A 9 12.93 -6.18 3.83
N VAL A 10 14.08 -5.77 3.28
CA VAL A 10 15.09 -5.00 4.03
C VAL A 10 14.94 -3.51 3.70
N VAL A 11 14.73 -2.69 4.72
CA VAL A 11 14.60 -1.24 4.62
C VAL A 11 15.78 -0.58 5.33
N VAL A 12 16.47 0.32 4.63
CA VAL A 12 17.49 1.18 5.24
C VAL A 12 16.79 2.38 5.88
N CYS A 13 17.00 2.60 7.17
CA CYS A 13 16.44 3.75 7.87
C CYS A 13 17.03 5.05 7.31
N ALA A 14 16.18 5.97 6.83
CA ALA A 14 16.62 7.25 6.29
C ALA A 14 17.23 8.18 7.36
N HIS A 15 16.93 7.94 8.64
CA HIS A 15 17.45 8.73 9.75
C HIS A 15 18.85 8.28 10.21
N CYS A 16 19.05 6.99 10.44
CA CYS A 16 20.31 6.47 11.03
C CYS A 16 21.09 5.47 10.17
N GLY A 17 20.58 5.11 8.99
CA GLY A 17 21.22 4.15 8.08
C GLY A 17 21.12 2.68 8.50
N HIS A 18 20.51 2.35 9.66
CA HIS A 18 20.36 0.97 10.11
C HIS A 18 19.47 0.16 9.14
N LYS A 19 19.90 -1.07 8.83
CA LYS A 19 19.13 -2.02 8.02
C LYS A 19 18.11 -2.72 8.89
N ASN A 20 16.84 -2.66 8.50
CA ASN A 20 15.73 -3.24 9.23
C ASN A 20 15.02 -4.28 8.37
N ARG A 21 14.70 -5.43 8.94
CA ARG A 21 13.79 -6.38 8.30
C ARG A 21 12.36 -5.98 8.61
N VAL A 22 11.61 -5.60 7.59
CA VAL A 22 10.20 -5.21 7.70
C VAL A 22 9.35 -6.35 7.13
N PRO A 23 8.48 -7.01 7.93
CA PRO A 23 7.64 -8.09 7.45
C PRO A 23 6.58 -7.56 6.48
N ALA A 24 6.04 -8.42 5.61
CA ALA A 24 4.96 -8.01 4.72
C ALA A 24 3.67 -7.70 5.47
N ALA A 25 3.41 -8.36 6.60
CA ALA A 25 2.27 -8.12 7.48
C ALA A 25 2.71 -8.15 8.94
N ALA A 26 2.19 -7.22 9.75
CA ALA A 26 2.39 -7.13 11.20
C ALA A 26 1.33 -6.21 11.80
N ALA A 27 1.14 -6.28 13.12
CA ALA A 27 0.34 -5.28 13.82
C ALA A 27 1.11 -3.94 13.94
N GLY A 28 0.38 -2.83 13.88
CA GLY A 28 0.94 -1.49 14.10
C GLY A 28 1.71 -0.95 12.90
N THR A 29 2.86 -0.32 13.17
CA THR A 29 3.65 0.42 12.17
C THR A 29 5.12 0.08 12.31
N PRO A 30 5.84 -0.21 11.20
CA PRO A 30 7.25 -0.55 11.27
C PRO A 30 8.08 0.66 11.71
N LYS A 31 8.98 0.41 12.66
CA LYS A 31 9.92 1.38 13.21
C LYS A 31 11.33 0.83 13.12
N CYS A 32 12.31 1.72 13.04
CA CYS A 32 13.72 1.34 13.07
C CYS A 32 14.06 0.71 14.41
N GLY A 33 14.64 -0.49 14.42
CA GLY A 33 15.09 -1.17 15.65
C GLY A 33 16.24 -0.48 16.37
N HIS A 34 16.88 0.52 15.76
CA HIS A 34 17.98 1.28 16.36
C HIS A 34 17.55 2.67 16.89
N CYS A 35 16.91 3.49 16.05
CA CYS A 35 16.54 4.88 16.40
C CYS A 35 15.03 5.10 16.57
N HIS A 36 14.23 4.06 16.40
CA HIS A 36 12.76 4.06 16.58
C HIS A 36 11.95 4.97 15.63
N GLU A 37 12.60 5.64 14.69
CA GLU A 37 11.93 6.40 13.62
C GLU A 37 11.03 5.50 12.76
N PRO A 38 9.87 5.99 12.29
CA PRO A 38 9.01 5.26 11.37
C PRO A 38 9.74 4.85 10.09
N LEU A 39 9.46 3.64 9.63
CA LEU A 39 10.01 3.13 8.37
C LEU A 39 8.92 3.12 7.28
N PRO A 40 9.30 3.30 6.00
CA PRO A 40 8.40 3.02 4.90
C PRO A 40 7.98 1.55 4.91
N TRP A 41 6.70 1.30 4.64
CA TRP A 41 6.17 -0.05 4.47
C TRP A 41 5.70 -0.23 3.03
N ILE A 42 6.58 -0.78 2.19
CA ILE A 42 6.34 -1.01 0.77
C ILE A 42 6.56 -2.49 0.51
N VAL A 43 5.52 -3.18 0.05
CA VAL A 43 5.50 -4.64 -0.11
C VAL A 43 4.74 -5.02 -1.37
N ASP A 44 5.00 -6.21 -1.89
CA ASP A 44 4.19 -6.82 -2.93
C ASP A 44 3.19 -7.81 -2.29
N ALA A 45 2.04 -8.01 -2.91
CA ALA A 45 1.03 -8.99 -2.53
C ALA A 45 0.33 -9.56 -3.77
N GLY A 46 -0.34 -10.70 -3.61
CA GLY A 46 -1.11 -11.34 -4.68
C GLY A 46 -2.32 -12.09 -4.14
N ASP A 47 -2.91 -12.93 -4.99
CA ASP A 47 -4.18 -13.62 -4.71
C ASP A 47 -4.21 -14.47 -3.42
N HIS A 48 -3.04 -14.84 -2.87
CA HIS A 48 -2.94 -15.75 -1.73
C HIS A 48 -2.76 -15.04 -0.38
N ASP A 49 -2.19 -13.83 -0.36
CA ASP A 49 -1.77 -13.14 0.86
C ASP A 49 -2.35 -11.72 0.98
N PHE A 50 -3.06 -11.21 -0.03
CA PHE A 50 -3.60 -9.85 -0.01
C PHE A 50 -4.50 -9.53 1.20
N ALA A 51 -5.30 -10.48 1.66
CA ALA A 51 -6.13 -10.28 2.85
C ALA A 51 -5.28 -10.03 4.10
N GLU A 52 -4.18 -10.77 4.27
CA GLU A 52 -3.26 -10.60 5.40
C GLU A 52 -2.42 -9.34 5.26
N VAL A 53 -1.92 -9.06 4.04
CA VAL A 53 -1.00 -7.95 3.77
C VAL A 53 -1.71 -6.60 3.69
N ALA A 54 -2.89 -6.52 3.08
CA ALA A 54 -3.58 -5.26 2.80
C ALA A 54 -4.84 -5.08 3.66
N GLU A 55 -5.75 -6.04 3.67
CA GLU A 55 -7.09 -5.84 4.25
C GLU A 55 -7.08 -5.83 5.78
N ARG A 56 -6.27 -6.70 6.38
CA ARG A 56 -6.10 -6.76 7.85
C ARG A 56 -5.11 -5.72 8.40
N ALA A 57 -4.56 -4.85 7.56
CA ALA A 57 -3.63 -3.83 8.02
C ALA A 57 -4.36 -2.80 8.89
N THR A 58 -3.80 -2.48 10.06
CA THR A 58 -4.35 -1.51 11.02
C THR A 58 -4.09 -0.05 10.63
N MET A 59 -3.60 0.19 9.42
CA MET A 59 -3.28 1.52 8.89
C MET A 59 -3.76 1.61 7.44
N PRO A 60 -3.95 2.83 6.89
CA PRO A 60 -4.35 2.99 5.51
C PRO A 60 -3.38 2.31 4.54
N VAL A 61 -3.93 1.62 3.55
CA VAL A 61 -3.15 0.92 2.53
C VAL A 61 -3.41 1.55 1.16
N LEU A 62 -2.37 2.11 0.57
CA LEU A 62 -2.35 2.48 -0.84
C LEU A 62 -2.03 1.23 -1.66
N VAL A 63 -2.92 0.84 -2.56
CA VAL A 63 -2.74 -0.29 -3.47
C VAL A 63 -2.39 0.23 -4.87
N ASP A 64 -1.31 -0.28 -5.44
CA ASP A 64 -0.87 -0.07 -6.82
C ASP A 64 -1.12 -1.36 -7.62
N LEU A 65 -2.21 -1.39 -8.39
CA LEU A 65 -2.49 -2.48 -9.34
C LEU A 65 -1.80 -2.14 -10.66
N TRP A 66 -0.74 -2.88 -10.98
CA TRP A 66 0.17 -2.60 -12.09
C TRP A 66 0.41 -3.85 -12.94
N ALA A 67 1.10 -3.69 -14.07
CA ALA A 67 1.56 -4.80 -14.91
C ALA A 67 2.90 -4.47 -15.58
N THR A 68 3.66 -5.48 -16.00
CA THR A 68 5.00 -5.29 -16.62
C THR A 68 4.96 -4.60 -17.97
N TRP A 69 3.92 -4.85 -18.76
CA TRP A 69 3.67 -4.27 -20.08
C TRP A 69 3.13 -2.82 -20.01
N CYS A 70 2.77 -2.34 -18.82
CA CYS A 70 2.15 -1.04 -18.63
C CYS A 70 3.18 0.10 -18.69
N GLY A 71 3.17 0.85 -19.80
CA GLY A 71 4.00 2.05 -19.98
C GLY A 71 3.87 3.08 -18.84
N PRO A 72 2.65 3.56 -18.53
CA PRO A 72 2.43 4.54 -17.47
C PRO A 72 2.84 4.06 -16.07
N CYS A 73 2.70 2.76 -15.78
CA CYS A 73 3.06 2.19 -14.48
C CYS A 73 4.54 2.40 -14.15
N ARG A 74 5.43 2.39 -15.16
CA ARG A 74 6.87 2.64 -14.95
C ARG A 74 7.18 4.01 -14.34
N GLN A 75 6.29 4.99 -14.49
CA GLN A 75 6.44 6.31 -13.86
C GLN A 75 5.64 6.42 -12.56
N VAL A 76 4.44 5.83 -12.53
CA VAL A 76 3.54 5.91 -11.38
C VAL A 76 4.08 5.11 -10.18
N SER A 77 4.48 3.85 -10.35
CA SER A 77 4.91 3.01 -9.22
C SER A 77 6.10 3.60 -8.43
N PRO A 78 7.15 4.17 -9.07
CA PRO A 78 8.21 4.89 -8.34
C PRO A 78 7.70 6.13 -7.61
N ALA A 79 6.76 6.88 -8.20
CA ALA A 79 6.17 8.05 -7.56
C ALA A 79 5.38 7.66 -6.30
N LEU A 80 4.59 6.58 -6.35
CA LEU A 80 3.87 6.06 -5.18
C LEU A 80 4.83 5.58 -4.08
N ALA A 81 5.92 4.90 -4.46
CA ALA A 81 6.94 4.49 -3.52
C ALA A 81 7.59 5.69 -2.81
N GLN A 82 7.83 6.79 -3.53
CA GLN A 82 8.33 8.03 -2.95
C GLN A 82 7.30 8.65 -1.99
N LEU A 83 6.03 8.73 -2.38
CA LEU A 83 4.96 9.25 -1.52
C LEU A 83 4.79 8.43 -0.23
N ALA A 84 4.92 7.10 -0.32
CA ALA A 84 4.88 6.21 0.83
C ALA A 84 6.09 6.40 1.77
N LYS A 85 7.29 6.68 1.22
CA LYS A 85 8.48 7.01 2.01
C LYS A 85 8.33 8.32 2.77
N GLU A 86 7.84 9.36 2.12
CA GLU A 86 7.59 10.66 2.76
C GLU A 86 6.50 10.60 3.83
N ARG A 87 5.62 9.58 3.73
CA ARG A 87 4.55 9.29 4.67
C ARG A 87 4.85 8.03 5.49
N ALA A 88 6.13 7.76 5.77
CA ALA A 88 6.54 6.65 6.60
C ALA A 88 5.73 6.63 7.90
N GLY A 89 5.14 5.48 8.19
CA GLY A 89 4.27 5.26 9.33
C GLY A 89 2.84 5.80 9.24
N LYS A 90 2.45 6.44 8.13
CA LYS A 90 1.07 6.92 7.91
C LYS A 90 0.33 6.13 6.84
N VAL A 91 1.04 5.55 5.88
CA VAL A 91 0.47 4.73 4.81
C VAL A 91 1.38 3.55 4.49
N LYS A 92 0.77 2.40 4.18
CA LYS A 92 1.44 1.24 3.61
C LYS A 92 1.20 1.21 2.10
N LEU A 93 2.23 0.97 1.30
CA LEU A 93 2.09 0.73 -0.13
C LEU A 93 2.12 -0.78 -0.40
N VAL A 94 1.05 -1.29 -1.02
CA VAL A 94 0.95 -2.67 -1.49
C VAL A 94 0.90 -2.67 -3.00
N LYS A 95 1.87 -3.32 -3.63
CA LYS A 95 1.95 -3.46 -5.08
C LYS A 95 1.39 -4.81 -5.49
N VAL A 96 0.50 -4.83 -6.48
CA VAL A 96 -0.14 -6.04 -6.97
C VAL A 96 0.06 -6.10 -8.48
N ASP A 97 0.79 -7.11 -8.95
CA ASP A 97 0.89 -7.41 -10.38
C ASP A 97 -0.39 -8.13 -10.81
N VAL A 98 -1.20 -7.47 -11.66
CA VAL A 98 -2.50 -7.99 -12.08
C VAL A 98 -2.38 -9.22 -12.99
N ASP A 99 -1.24 -9.42 -13.65
CA ASP A 99 -0.99 -10.62 -14.46
C ASP A 99 -0.78 -11.85 -13.56
N GLN A 100 -0.29 -11.64 -12.33
CA GLN A 100 -0.04 -12.70 -11.34
C GLN A 100 -1.17 -12.83 -10.31
N ALA A 101 -2.12 -11.90 -10.30
CA ALA A 101 -3.24 -11.86 -9.36
C ALA A 101 -4.60 -11.69 -10.06
N PRO A 102 -5.01 -12.65 -10.92
CA PRO A 102 -6.24 -12.55 -11.69
C PRO A 102 -7.50 -12.49 -10.82
N ARG A 103 -7.51 -13.14 -9.64
CA ARG A 103 -8.68 -13.06 -8.74
C ARG A 103 -8.83 -11.66 -8.16
N LEU A 104 -7.74 -11.01 -7.76
CA LEU A 104 -7.76 -9.61 -7.31
C LEU A 104 -8.12 -8.66 -8.44
N SER A 105 -7.58 -8.88 -9.65
CA SER A 105 -7.92 -8.09 -10.84
C SER A 105 -9.42 -8.12 -11.13
N GLN A 106 -10.03 -9.31 -11.09
CA GLN A 106 -11.48 -9.47 -11.26
C GLN A 106 -12.26 -8.85 -10.08
N ARG A 107 -11.87 -9.16 -8.84
CA ARG A 107 -12.55 -8.68 -7.62
C ARG A 107 -12.60 -7.17 -7.55
N PHE A 108 -11.51 -6.50 -7.92
CA PHE A 108 -11.43 -5.04 -7.92
C PHE A 108 -11.87 -4.41 -9.23
N ASP A 109 -12.44 -5.18 -10.16
CA ASP A 109 -12.93 -4.71 -11.45
C ASP A 109 -11.89 -3.90 -12.24
N VAL A 110 -10.65 -4.40 -12.29
CA VAL A 110 -9.55 -3.71 -12.96
C VAL A 110 -9.74 -3.74 -14.47
N LYS A 111 -10.14 -2.61 -15.05
CA LYS A 111 -10.31 -2.44 -16.51
C LYS A 111 -9.05 -1.97 -17.22
N ALA A 112 -8.18 -1.26 -16.51
CA ALA A 112 -6.93 -0.73 -17.03
C ALA A 112 -5.92 -0.57 -15.89
N VAL A 113 -4.63 -0.59 -16.24
CA VAL A 113 -3.53 -0.31 -15.31
C VAL A 113 -2.80 0.98 -15.69
N PRO A 114 -2.28 1.75 -14.71
CA PRO A 114 -2.39 1.49 -13.28
C PRO A 114 -3.81 1.77 -12.77
N THR A 115 -4.25 0.98 -11.77
CA THR A 115 -5.44 1.31 -10.97
C THR A 115 -4.99 1.47 -9.53
N LEU A 116 -5.27 2.63 -8.94
CA LEU A 116 -4.85 2.94 -7.57
C LEU A 116 -6.06 2.94 -6.65
N MET A 117 -5.87 2.44 -5.43
CA MET A 117 -6.92 2.43 -4.41
C MET A 117 -6.34 2.76 -3.04
N VAL A 118 -7.16 3.32 -2.16
CA VAL A 118 -6.85 3.39 -0.73
C VAL A 118 -7.83 2.52 0.02
N LEU A 119 -7.31 1.59 0.81
CA LEU A 119 -8.06 0.75 1.73
C LEU A 119 -7.95 1.30 3.16
N ARG A 120 -9.03 1.15 3.93
CA ARG A 120 -9.04 1.28 5.39
C ARG A 120 -9.90 0.17 5.96
N ASP A 121 -9.35 -0.58 6.92
CA ASP A 121 -10.04 -1.69 7.58
C ASP A 121 -10.66 -2.68 6.57
N GLY A 122 -9.92 -2.97 5.49
CA GLY A 122 -10.34 -3.86 4.40
C GLY A 122 -11.23 -3.21 3.33
N GLU A 123 -11.75 -2.01 3.56
CA GLU A 123 -12.71 -1.35 2.67
C GLU A 123 -12.06 -0.30 1.76
N VAL A 124 -12.51 -0.23 0.51
CA VAL A 124 -12.02 0.77 -0.46
C VAL A 124 -12.65 2.13 -0.16
N VAL A 125 -11.85 3.08 0.30
CA VAL A 125 -12.31 4.44 0.65
C VAL A 125 -12.00 5.50 -0.41
N ALA A 126 -11.10 5.19 -1.34
CA ALA A 126 -10.80 6.03 -2.50
C ALA A 126 -10.26 5.18 -3.66
N ARG A 127 -10.54 5.62 -4.89
CA ARG A 127 -9.96 5.05 -6.11
C ARG A 127 -9.41 6.18 -6.99
N GLN A 128 -8.36 5.88 -7.74
CA GLN A 128 -7.81 6.73 -8.78
C GLN A 128 -7.49 5.83 -9.98
N PRO A 129 -8.34 5.82 -11.02
CA PRO A 129 -8.06 5.08 -12.23
C PRO A 129 -7.01 5.81 -13.08
N GLY A 130 -6.07 5.05 -13.63
CA GLY A 130 -5.09 5.57 -14.58
C GLY A 130 -3.93 6.33 -13.94
N ALA A 131 -3.01 6.76 -14.81
CA ALA A 131 -1.85 7.54 -14.42
C ALA A 131 -2.20 9.01 -14.27
N ALA A 132 -1.58 9.67 -13.29
CA ALA A 132 -1.66 11.11 -13.09
C ALA A 132 -0.29 11.66 -12.68
N PRO A 133 -0.04 12.98 -12.85
CA PRO A 133 1.17 13.61 -12.33
C PRO A 133 1.32 13.43 -10.81
N VAL A 134 2.55 13.37 -10.32
CA VAL A 134 2.84 13.10 -8.90
C VAL A 134 2.18 14.08 -7.92
N HIS A 135 2.01 15.35 -8.30
CA HIS A 135 1.32 16.33 -7.45
C HIS A 135 -0.16 16.01 -7.30
N VAL A 136 -0.82 15.57 -8.38
CA VAL A 136 -2.23 15.11 -8.35
C VAL A 136 -2.36 13.84 -7.50
N LEU A 137 -1.44 12.89 -7.65
CA LEU A 137 -1.42 11.67 -6.84
C LEU A 137 -1.19 11.97 -5.35
N ARG A 138 -0.35 12.96 -5.05
CA ARG A 138 -0.09 13.46 -3.70
C ARG A 138 -1.36 14.03 -3.07
N GLU A 139 -2.02 14.95 -3.76
CA GLU A 139 -3.25 15.60 -3.28
C GLU A 139 -4.37 14.58 -3.08
N TRP A 140 -4.57 13.69 -4.05
CA TRP A 140 -5.56 12.60 -3.95
C TRP A 140 -5.29 11.70 -2.74
N LEU A 141 -4.03 11.30 -2.54
CA LEU A 141 -3.64 10.47 -1.40
C LEU A 141 -3.87 11.20 -0.08
N ASP A 142 -3.48 12.48 0.03
CA ASP A 142 -3.66 13.25 1.26
C ASP A 142 -5.15 13.43 1.60
N GLN A 143 -6.01 13.66 0.60
CA GLN A 143 -7.46 13.70 0.79
C GLN A 143 -8.02 12.35 1.26
N ALA A 144 -7.58 11.23 0.67
CA ALA A 144 -7.98 9.89 1.11
C ALA A 144 -7.49 9.58 2.54
N LEU A 145 -6.30 10.09 2.90
CA LEU A 145 -5.70 9.94 4.23
C LEU A 145 -6.38 10.81 5.31
N ALA A 146 -7.05 11.90 4.92
CA ALA A 146 -7.79 12.78 5.83
C ALA A 146 -9.22 12.29 6.14
N ARG A 147 -9.80 11.41 5.31
CA ARG A 147 -11.18 10.91 5.54
C ARG A 147 -11.25 10.07 6.82
N PRO A 148 -12.27 10.29 7.68
CA PRO A 148 -12.55 9.42 8.81
C PRO A 148 -12.96 8.02 8.33
N ASN A 149 -12.84 7.03 9.21
CA ASN A 149 -13.13 5.65 8.91
C ASN A 149 -14.66 5.42 8.81
N PRO A 150 -15.21 4.87 7.72
CA PRO A 150 -16.65 4.64 7.57
C PRO A 150 -17.26 3.77 8.68
N THR A 151 -16.51 2.84 9.28
CA THR A 151 -17.01 2.03 10.41
C THR A 151 -17.14 2.80 11.72
N ARG A 152 -16.46 3.95 11.89
CA ARG A 152 -16.61 4.81 13.09
C ARG A 152 -17.80 5.78 13.00
N GLU A 153 -18.35 6.01 11.83
CA GLU A 153 -19.54 6.87 11.66
C GLU A 153 -20.85 6.19 12.08
N GLY A 154 -20.88 4.86 12.08
CA GLY A 154 -22.04 4.06 12.50
C GLY A 154 -22.11 3.76 14.00
N GLU A 155 -21.00 3.89 14.73
CA GLU A 155 -20.90 3.57 16.17
C GLU A 155 -21.12 4.80 17.06
N LEU A 156 -21.26 5.99 16.46
CA LEU A 156 -21.54 7.25 17.14
C LEU A 156 -23.01 7.70 17.03
N ARG A 157 -23.91 6.80 16.62
CA ARG A 157 -25.37 7.04 16.53
C ARG A 157 -26.14 6.05 17.38
#